data_AF-A0A957MEC4-F1
#
_entry.id   AF-A0A957MEC4-F1
#
_cell.length_a   1.000
_cell.length_b   1.000
_cell.length_c   1.000
_cell.angle_alpha   90.00
_cell.angle_beta   90.00
_cell.angle_gamma   90.00
#
_symmetry.space_group_name_H-M   'P 1'
#
loop_
_entity.id
_entity.type
_entity.pdbx_description
1 polymer ?
#
loop_
_entity_poly.entity_id
_entity_poly.type
_entity_poly.pdbx_seq_one_letter_code
_entity_poly.pdbx_strand_id
1 'polypeptide(L)'
;GGLTWDFSALHTMPIPDEFTDLVNEYLKKVLAAKDEHKGWKIPETTLVFPWIVRIFPEIKYIHWVRNPRDNILARHLTDDLGDFGVPHPDAEELLVERYPAELEAAATPEQREELIWRMRRAISWQYQHEIVAATPKPANWLVVRFEDFVNQQDATLARLEAYLGFPLGRIIVRREPVGRYDRAEGPSYFDFLEEGMREFGYEIPGMERG
;
A
#
# COMPACT_ATOMS: atom_id res chain seq x y z
N GLY A 1 4.22 -2.02 -19.02
CA GLY A 1 4.98 -0.81 -18.63
C GLY A 1 4.18 0.48 -18.79
N GLY A 2 2.85 0.46 -18.68
CA GLY A 2 2.01 1.67 -18.79
C GLY A 2 1.03 1.80 -17.62
N LEU A 3 1.49 1.50 -16.39
CA LEU A 3 0.63 1.43 -15.19
C LEU A 3 -0.53 0.42 -15.34
N THR A 4 -0.24 -0.73 -15.93
CA THR A 4 -1.22 -1.81 -16.09
C THR A 4 -0.49 -3.13 -15.96
N TRP A 5 -1.06 -4.03 -15.18
CA TRP A 5 -0.51 -5.34 -14.88
C TRP A 5 -1.59 -6.41 -15.00
N ASP A 6 -1.23 -7.56 -15.55
CA ASP A 6 -2.12 -8.72 -15.60
C ASP A 6 -1.80 -9.66 -14.43
N PHE A 7 -2.70 -9.69 -13.46
CA PHE A 7 -2.60 -10.56 -12.28
C PHE A 7 -3.31 -11.90 -12.43
N SER A 8 -4.02 -12.13 -13.56
CA SER A 8 -4.93 -13.27 -13.74
C SER A 8 -4.26 -14.62 -13.48
N ALA A 9 -3.02 -14.77 -13.95
CA ALA A 9 -2.24 -15.99 -13.75
C ALA A 9 -1.96 -16.28 -12.27
N LEU A 10 -1.75 -15.25 -11.42
CA LEU A 10 -1.40 -15.43 -10.01
C LEU A 10 -2.48 -16.15 -9.20
N HIS A 11 -3.73 -16.16 -9.69
CA HIS A 11 -4.85 -16.80 -9.02
C HIS A 11 -4.95 -18.30 -9.31
N THR A 12 -4.38 -18.78 -10.41
CA THR A 12 -4.56 -20.16 -10.89
C THR A 12 -3.26 -20.92 -11.10
N MET A 13 -2.16 -20.23 -11.39
CA MET A 13 -0.85 -20.86 -11.59
C MET A 13 -0.39 -21.59 -10.32
N PRO A 14 0.42 -22.66 -10.44
CA PRO A 14 1.10 -23.24 -9.29
C PRO A 14 1.89 -22.16 -8.54
N ILE A 15 1.81 -22.15 -7.21
CA ILE A 15 2.65 -21.28 -6.39
C ILE A 15 4.07 -21.86 -6.46
N PRO A 16 5.11 -21.07 -6.75
CA PRO A 16 6.48 -21.57 -6.78
C PRO A 16 6.88 -22.24 -5.47
N ASP A 17 7.57 -23.38 -5.55
CA ASP A 17 8.05 -24.11 -4.37
C ASP A 17 9.01 -23.24 -3.53
N GLU A 18 9.91 -22.51 -4.19
CA GLU A 18 10.83 -21.57 -3.54
C GLU A 18 10.09 -20.50 -2.72
N PHE A 19 8.99 -19.96 -3.25
CA PHE A 19 8.18 -19.00 -2.50
C PHE A 19 7.55 -19.66 -1.26
N THR A 20 7.01 -20.86 -1.42
CA THR A 20 6.39 -21.62 -0.33
C THR A 20 7.40 -21.92 0.77
N ASP A 21 8.61 -22.32 0.40
CA ASP A 21 9.72 -22.57 1.34
C ASP A 21 10.12 -21.31 2.09
N LEU A 22 10.33 -20.19 1.37
CA LEU A 22 10.71 -18.90 1.97
C LEU A 22 9.64 -18.38 2.95
N VAL A 23 8.36 -18.47 2.57
CA VAL A 23 7.25 -18.04 3.45
C VAL A 23 7.16 -18.93 4.68
N ASN A 24 7.30 -20.25 4.53
CA ASN A 24 7.28 -21.17 5.67
C ASN A 24 8.48 -20.96 6.60
N GLU A 25 9.67 -20.70 6.05
CA GLU A 25 10.86 -20.38 6.83
C GLU A 25 10.65 -19.08 7.61
N TYR A 26 10.20 -18.02 6.93
CA TYR A 26 9.92 -16.73 7.54
C TYR A 26 8.89 -16.85 8.67
N LEU A 27 7.80 -17.58 8.42
CA LEU A 27 6.70 -17.74 9.37
C LEU A 27 6.94 -18.85 10.41
N LYS A 28 8.05 -19.59 10.35
CA LYS A 28 8.31 -20.76 11.21
C LYS A 28 8.06 -20.48 12.70
N LYS A 29 8.54 -19.34 13.20
CA LYS A 29 8.33 -18.93 14.60
C LYS A 29 6.88 -18.59 14.90
N VAL A 30 6.20 -17.92 13.99
CA VAL A 30 4.78 -17.57 14.12
C VAL A 30 3.95 -18.85 14.13
N LEU A 31 4.14 -19.73 13.15
CA LEU A 31 3.40 -20.99 13.03
C LEU A 31 3.60 -21.89 14.25
N ALA A 32 4.82 -21.97 14.79
CA ALA A 32 5.14 -22.75 15.98
C ALA A 32 4.74 -22.09 17.32
N ALA A 33 4.33 -20.82 17.33
CA ALA A 33 3.95 -20.12 18.55
C ALA A 33 2.71 -20.76 19.20
N LYS A 34 2.76 -20.87 20.53
CA LYS A 34 1.67 -21.43 21.37
C LYS A 34 0.65 -20.39 21.81
N ASP A 35 0.90 -19.12 21.51
CA ASP A 35 -0.02 -18.02 21.78
C ASP A 35 -1.36 -18.26 21.10
N GLU A 36 -2.44 -17.94 21.81
CA GLU A 36 -3.82 -18.06 21.30
C GLU A 36 -4.04 -17.19 20.06
N HIS A 37 -3.42 -16.01 20.04
CA HIS A 37 -3.47 -15.08 18.92
C HIS A 37 -2.05 -14.83 18.40
N LYS A 38 -1.86 -15.09 17.12
CA LYS A 38 -0.59 -14.91 16.42
C LYS A 38 -0.84 -14.32 15.05
N GLY A 39 0.10 -13.52 14.59
CA GLY A 39 0.05 -12.86 13.30
C GLY A 39 1.41 -12.28 12.95
N TRP A 40 1.52 -11.76 11.74
CA TRP A 40 2.72 -11.11 11.25
C TRP A 40 2.35 -9.81 10.54
N LYS A 41 3.34 -8.94 10.37
CA LYS A 41 3.23 -7.74 9.53
C LYS A 41 4.50 -7.61 8.72
N ILE A 42 4.37 -7.71 7.41
CA ILE A 42 5.43 -7.45 6.44
C ILE A 42 4.82 -6.55 5.37
N PRO A 43 5.30 -5.31 5.17
CA PRO A 43 4.83 -4.44 4.08
C PRO A 43 4.77 -5.13 2.71
N GLU A 44 5.77 -5.92 2.39
CA GLU A 44 5.98 -6.61 1.11
C GLU A 44 4.98 -7.75 0.88
N THR A 45 4.26 -8.21 1.92
CA THR A 45 3.18 -9.21 1.78
C THR A 45 2.14 -8.78 0.75
N THR A 46 1.93 -7.47 0.55
CA THR A 46 1.01 -6.97 -0.47
C THR A 46 1.44 -7.36 -1.90
N LEU A 47 2.76 -7.37 -2.19
CA LEU A 47 3.30 -7.70 -3.52
C LEU A 47 3.07 -9.18 -3.90
N VAL A 48 2.86 -10.03 -2.90
CA VAL A 48 2.62 -11.48 -3.06
C VAL A 48 1.25 -11.89 -2.50
N PHE A 49 0.35 -10.92 -2.31
CA PHE A 49 -0.95 -11.11 -1.70
C PHE A 49 -1.78 -12.23 -2.35
N PRO A 50 -1.85 -12.37 -3.69
CA PRO A 50 -2.58 -13.47 -4.33
C PRO A 50 -2.16 -14.86 -3.86
N TRP A 51 -0.87 -15.07 -3.58
CA TRP A 51 -0.36 -16.37 -3.13
C TRP A 51 -0.58 -16.56 -1.63
N ILE A 52 -0.45 -15.50 -0.84
CA ILE A 52 -0.69 -15.54 0.60
C ILE A 52 -2.14 -15.93 0.91
N VAL A 53 -3.14 -15.37 0.20
CA VAL A 53 -4.55 -15.76 0.41
C VAL A 53 -4.84 -17.20 0.01
N ARG A 54 -4.10 -17.75 -0.95
CA ARG A 54 -4.23 -19.14 -1.38
C ARG A 54 -3.61 -20.11 -0.37
N ILE A 55 -2.49 -19.72 0.27
CA ILE A 55 -1.82 -20.53 1.30
C ILE A 55 -2.56 -20.45 2.64
N PHE A 56 -3.07 -19.28 3.00
CA PHE A 56 -3.73 -19.02 4.28
C PHE A 56 -5.16 -18.46 4.07
N PRO A 57 -6.11 -19.24 3.53
CA PRO A 57 -7.44 -18.72 3.19
C PRO A 57 -8.29 -18.35 4.42
N GLU A 58 -8.03 -19.01 5.56
CA GLU A 58 -8.88 -18.93 6.76
C GLU A 58 -8.43 -17.88 7.79
N ILE A 59 -7.24 -17.29 7.64
CA ILE A 59 -6.76 -16.31 8.62
C ILE A 59 -7.50 -14.98 8.48
N LYS A 60 -7.45 -14.15 9.53
CA LYS A 60 -7.98 -12.78 9.50
C LYS A 60 -6.97 -11.83 8.85
N TYR A 61 -7.39 -11.14 7.79
CA TYR A 61 -6.59 -10.11 7.13
C TYR A 61 -7.02 -8.72 7.61
N ILE A 62 -6.02 -7.87 7.90
CA ILE A 62 -6.21 -6.43 8.13
C ILE A 62 -5.42 -5.69 7.05
N HIS A 63 -6.15 -5.11 6.09
CA HIS A 63 -5.56 -4.32 5.01
C HIS A 63 -5.46 -2.86 5.44
N TRP A 64 -4.24 -2.46 5.80
CA TRP A 64 -3.93 -1.09 6.11
C TRP A 64 -3.78 -0.28 4.82
N VAL A 65 -4.59 0.76 4.68
CA VAL A 65 -4.48 1.73 3.60
C VAL A 65 -4.15 3.09 4.18
N ARG A 66 -3.45 3.90 3.40
CA ARG A 66 -3.10 5.27 3.78
C ARG A 66 -3.18 6.12 2.51
N ASN A 67 -3.57 7.38 2.67
CA ASN A 67 -3.68 8.31 1.56
C ASN A 67 -2.38 8.32 0.75
N PRO A 68 -2.40 8.01 -0.56
CA PRO A 68 -1.17 7.93 -1.35
C PRO A 68 -0.41 9.25 -1.34
N ARG A 69 -1.11 10.38 -1.22
CA ARG A 69 -0.50 11.71 -1.12
C ARG A 69 0.47 11.83 0.06
N ASP A 70 0.20 11.13 1.16
CA ASP A 70 1.12 11.05 2.31
C ASP A 70 2.18 9.95 2.17
N ASN A 71 1.89 8.86 1.46
CA ASN A 71 2.80 7.72 1.30
C ASN A 71 4.00 8.10 0.44
N ILE A 72 3.78 8.85 -0.63
CA ILE A 72 4.84 9.16 -1.58
C ILE A 72 5.85 10.18 -1.05
N LEU A 73 5.59 10.83 0.08
CA LEU A 73 6.47 11.87 0.66
C LEU A 73 7.66 11.35 1.47
N ALA A 74 7.72 10.05 1.75
CA ALA A 74 8.78 9.50 2.58
C ALA A 74 9.22 8.13 2.08
N ARG A 75 10.48 7.80 2.36
CA ARG A 75 11.06 6.51 1.97
C ARG A 75 10.38 5.35 2.69
N HIS A 76 10.07 4.30 1.93
CA HIS A 76 9.57 3.02 2.38
C HIS A 76 10.31 1.88 1.67
N LEU A 77 10.09 0.65 2.15
CA LEU A 77 10.83 -0.53 1.67
C LEU A 77 10.44 -0.92 0.24
N THR A 78 9.20 -0.64 -0.15
CA THR A 78 8.68 -0.96 -1.49
C THR A 78 8.69 0.23 -2.43
N ASP A 79 9.57 1.22 -2.22
CA ASP A 79 9.61 2.46 -3.02
C ASP A 79 9.89 2.20 -4.51
N ASP A 80 10.81 1.29 -4.80
CA ASP A 80 11.19 0.91 -6.16
C ASP A 80 10.74 -0.54 -6.44
N LEU A 81 9.81 -0.70 -7.38
CA LEU A 81 9.30 -2.01 -7.79
C LEU A 81 10.37 -2.83 -8.52
N GLY A 82 11.39 -2.18 -9.08
CA GLY A 82 12.54 -2.83 -9.71
C GLY A 82 13.33 -3.70 -8.75
N ASP A 83 13.40 -3.33 -7.47
CA ASP A 83 14.06 -4.12 -6.41
C ASP A 83 13.38 -5.48 -6.19
N PHE A 84 12.13 -5.62 -6.64
CA PHE A 84 11.30 -6.83 -6.52
C PHE A 84 11.10 -7.53 -7.87
N GLY A 85 11.76 -7.07 -8.93
CA GLY A 85 11.62 -7.64 -10.28
C GLY A 85 10.24 -7.43 -10.90
N VAL A 86 9.46 -6.48 -10.40
CA VAL A 86 8.14 -6.15 -10.95
C VAL A 86 8.32 -5.21 -12.14
N PRO A 87 7.88 -5.54 -13.36
CA PRO A 87 7.98 -4.63 -14.49
C PRO A 87 7.10 -3.38 -14.27
N HIS A 88 7.65 -2.19 -14.42
CA HIS A 88 6.91 -0.93 -14.29
C HIS A 88 7.48 0.11 -15.28
N PRO A 89 6.73 1.20 -15.61
CA PRO A 89 7.29 2.30 -16.39
C PRO A 89 8.50 2.93 -15.69
N ASP A 90 9.46 3.43 -16.47
CA ASP A 90 10.48 4.31 -15.91
C ASP A 90 9.84 5.59 -15.37
N ALA A 91 10.24 5.99 -14.16
CA ALA A 91 9.62 7.10 -13.46
C ALA A 91 9.92 8.45 -14.12
N GLU A 92 11.11 8.63 -14.68
CA GLU A 92 11.51 9.85 -15.36
C GLU A 92 10.84 9.94 -16.74
N GLU A 93 10.82 8.85 -17.50
CA GLU A 93 10.10 8.79 -18.78
C GLU A 93 8.60 9.08 -18.59
N LEU A 94 7.97 8.50 -17.57
CA LEU A 94 6.55 8.74 -17.27
C LEU A 94 6.28 10.19 -16.86
N LEU A 95 7.21 10.80 -16.11
CA LEU A 95 7.14 12.23 -15.77
C LEU A 95 7.23 13.10 -17.02
N VAL A 96 8.16 12.80 -17.94
CA VAL A 96 8.32 13.54 -19.20
C VAL A 96 7.06 13.43 -20.06
N GLU A 97 6.48 12.23 -20.15
CA GLU A 97 5.31 11.96 -20.97
C GLU A 97 4.04 12.62 -20.42
N ARG A 98 3.79 12.54 -19.10
CA ARG A 98 2.48 12.87 -18.50
C ARG A 98 2.49 14.11 -17.61
N TYR A 99 3.64 14.49 -17.06
CA TYR A 99 3.77 15.55 -16.04
C TYR A 99 4.91 16.54 -16.37
N PRO A 100 4.99 17.09 -17.60
CA PRO A 100 6.08 17.97 -17.98
C PRO A 100 6.10 19.27 -17.17
N ALA A 101 4.94 19.78 -16.74
CA ALA A 101 4.84 20.98 -15.92
C ALA A 101 5.46 20.79 -14.53
N GLU A 102 5.30 19.62 -13.93
CA GLU A 102 5.90 19.24 -12.65
C GLU A 102 7.43 19.14 -12.77
N LEU A 103 7.94 18.61 -13.89
CA LEU A 103 9.37 18.58 -14.19
C LEU A 103 9.97 19.98 -14.45
N GLU A 104 9.22 20.87 -15.08
CA GLU A 104 9.63 22.27 -15.27
C GLU A 104 9.67 23.02 -13.92
N ALA A 105 8.69 22.77 -13.05
CA ALA A 105 8.60 23.37 -11.71
C ALA A 105 9.70 22.87 -10.75
N ALA A 106 10.23 21.66 -10.95
CA ALA A 106 11.39 21.15 -10.22
C ALA A 106 12.69 21.84 -10.68
N ALA A 107 12.97 23.01 -10.11
CA ALA A 107 14.03 23.91 -10.54
C ALA A 107 15.44 23.46 -10.12
N THR A 108 15.58 22.73 -9.00
CA THR A 108 16.88 22.24 -8.51
C THR A 108 17.07 20.74 -8.75
N PRO A 109 18.32 20.25 -8.81
CA PRO A 109 18.60 18.81 -8.88
C PRO A 109 17.92 18.01 -7.77
N GLU A 110 17.89 18.53 -6.55
CA GLU A 110 17.26 17.88 -5.40
C GLU A 110 15.73 17.80 -5.55
N GLN A 111 15.10 18.85 -6.08
CA GLN A 111 13.67 18.84 -6.38
C GLN A 111 13.33 17.83 -7.48
N ARG A 112 14.19 17.72 -8.50
CA ARG A 112 14.04 16.72 -9.57
C ARG A 112 14.20 15.30 -9.04
N GLU A 113 15.22 15.07 -8.23
CA GLU A 113 15.44 13.76 -7.61
C GLU A 113 14.25 13.34 -6.73
N GLU A 114 13.76 14.23 -5.88
CA GLU A 114 12.59 13.95 -5.03
C GLU A 114 11.33 13.73 -5.87
N LEU A 115 11.12 14.47 -6.96
CA LEU A 115 10.01 14.25 -7.88
C LEU A 115 10.04 12.85 -8.50
N ILE A 116 11.21 12.39 -8.96
CA ILE A 116 11.41 11.04 -9.50
C ILE A 116 11.10 9.99 -8.42
N TRP A 117 11.56 10.19 -7.17
CA TRP A 117 11.25 9.28 -6.08
C TRP A 117 9.76 9.26 -5.71
N ARG A 118 9.07 10.42 -5.73
CA ARG A 118 7.62 10.47 -5.53
C ARG A 118 6.88 9.71 -6.63
N MET A 119 7.35 9.80 -7.87
CA MET A 119 6.79 9.03 -8.98
C MET A 119 6.99 7.52 -8.77
N ARG A 120 8.20 7.06 -8.41
CA ARG A 120 8.44 5.63 -8.09
C ARG A 120 7.51 5.12 -6.99
N ARG A 121 7.39 5.87 -5.89
CA ARG A 121 6.48 5.53 -4.78
C ARG A 121 5.02 5.53 -5.20
N ALA A 122 4.60 6.45 -6.08
CA ALA A 122 3.24 6.49 -6.61
C ALA A 122 2.95 5.26 -7.48
N ILE A 123 3.89 4.89 -8.36
CA ILE A 123 3.81 3.66 -9.18
C ILE A 123 3.72 2.43 -8.28
N SER A 124 4.55 2.35 -7.23
CA SER A 124 4.51 1.25 -6.26
C SER A 124 3.18 1.17 -5.51
N TRP A 125 2.65 2.31 -5.07
CA TRP A 125 1.34 2.36 -4.42
C TRP A 125 0.25 1.88 -5.37
N GLN A 126 0.27 2.33 -6.63
CA GLN A 126 -0.70 1.93 -7.66
C GLN A 126 -0.63 0.42 -7.93
N TYR A 127 0.56 -0.14 -8.09
CA TYR A 127 0.74 -1.59 -8.27
C TYR A 127 0.15 -2.37 -7.09
N GLN A 128 0.44 -1.94 -5.86
CA GLN A 128 -0.04 -2.58 -4.65
C GLN A 128 -1.57 -2.45 -4.49
N HIS A 129 -2.15 -1.33 -4.91
CA HIS A 129 -3.59 -1.15 -4.98
C HIS A 129 -4.20 -2.12 -6.00
N GLU A 130 -3.68 -2.18 -7.22
CA GLU A 130 -4.22 -3.02 -8.29
C GLU A 130 -4.08 -4.51 -8.01
N ILE A 131 -2.93 -4.99 -7.50
CA ILE A 131 -2.76 -6.42 -7.17
C ILE A 131 -3.72 -6.85 -6.06
N VAL A 132 -3.96 -5.98 -5.08
CA VAL A 132 -4.97 -6.23 -4.05
C VAL A 132 -6.34 -6.25 -4.71
N ALA A 133 -6.73 -5.22 -5.45
CA ALA A 133 -8.02 -5.09 -6.11
C ALA A 133 -8.35 -6.31 -7.01
N ALA A 134 -7.38 -6.78 -7.80
CA ALA A 134 -7.51 -7.96 -8.66
C ALA A 134 -7.63 -9.28 -7.89
N THR A 135 -7.17 -9.33 -6.64
CA THR A 135 -7.22 -10.55 -5.82
C THR A 135 -8.60 -10.73 -5.16
N PRO A 136 -9.25 -11.90 -5.35
CA PRO A 136 -10.47 -12.24 -4.61
C PRO A 136 -10.23 -12.12 -3.10
N LYS A 137 -11.08 -11.35 -2.41
CA LYS A 137 -10.91 -11.13 -0.97
C LYS A 137 -11.19 -12.43 -0.21
N PRO A 138 -10.33 -12.81 0.76
CA PRO A 138 -10.61 -13.95 1.63
C PRO A 138 -11.84 -13.66 2.50
N ALA A 139 -12.45 -14.70 3.06
CA ALA A 139 -13.66 -14.57 3.87
C ALA A 139 -13.48 -13.62 5.05
N ASN A 140 -12.29 -13.61 5.65
CA ASN A 140 -11.93 -12.73 6.75
C ASN A 140 -11.08 -11.56 6.23
N TRP A 141 -11.72 -10.44 5.89
CA TRP A 141 -11.05 -9.24 5.38
C TRP A 141 -11.59 -7.97 6.03
N LEU A 142 -10.69 -7.14 6.57
CA LEU A 142 -11.02 -5.82 7.11
C LEU A 142 -10.07 -4.76 6.56
N VAL A 143 -10.62 -3.70 5.98
CA VAL A 143 -9.84 -2.51 5.60
C VAL A 143 -9.78 -1.51 6.75
N VAL A 144 -8.61 -0.94 7.00
CA VAL A 144 -8.40 0.11 7.99
C VAL A 144 -7.59 1.24 7.36
N ARG A 145 -8.16 2.45 7.36
CA ARG A 145 -7.41 3.66 6.98
C ARG A 145 -6.52 4.08 8.13
N PHE A 146 -5.27 4.37 7.83
CA PHE A 146 -4.31 4.90 8.79
C PHE A 146 -4.84 6.19 9.45
N GLU A 147 -5.47 7.05 8.66
CA GLU A 147 -6.02 8.33 9.09
C GLU A 147 -7.17 8.14 10.08
N ASP A 148 -8.03 7.13 9.89
CA ASP A 148 -9.11 6.79 10.83
C ASP A 148 -8.53 6.25 12.13
N PHE A 149 -7.50 5.40 12.06
CA PHE A 149 -6.82 4.89 13.25
C PHE A 149 -6.18 6.01 14.08
N VAL A 150 -5.63 7.03 13.42
CA VAL A 150 -5.01 8.18 14.10
C VAL A 150 -6.03 9.20 14.61
N ASN A 151 -7.05 9.52 13.82
CA ASN A 151 -7.99 10.60 14.12
C ASN A 151 -9.23 10.14 14.91
N GLN A 152 -9.61 8.87 14.75
CA GLN A 152 -10.81 8.24 15.31
C GLN A 152 -10.45 6.91 15.99
N GLN A 153 -9.39 6.94 16.80
CA GLN A 153 -8.74 5.73 17.32
C GLN A 153 -9.70 4.81 18.09
N ASP A 154 -10.54 5.34 18.98
CA ASP A 154 -11.47 4.52 19.77
C ASP A 154 -12.49 3.78 18.89
N ALA A 155 -13.06 4.46 17.89
CA ALA A 155 -14.00 3.84 16.95
C ALA A 155 -13.31 2.79 16.07
N THR A 156 -12.08 3.07 15.62
CA THR A 156 -11.29 2.13 14.83
C THR A 156 -10.89 0.90 15.63
N LEU A 157 -10.47 1.08 16.90
CA LEU A 157 -10.14 -0.02 17.80
C LEU A 157 -11.37 -0.88 18.10
N ALA A 158 -12.54 -0.27 18.38
CA ALA A 158 -13.76 -1.04 18.61
C ALA A 158 -14.13 -1.93 17.40
N ARG A 159 -13.96 -1.42 16.17
CA ARG A 159 -14.17 -2.20 14.94
C ARG A 159 -13.16 -3.34 14.80
N LEU A 160 -11.89 -3.07 15.10
CA LEU A 160 -10.83 -4.08 15.07
C LEU A 160 -11.03 -5.17 16.15
N GLU A 161 -11.39 -4.80 17.37
CA GLU A 161 -11.69 -5.73 18.47
C GLU A 161 -12.88 -6.63 18.12
N ALA A 162 -13.96 -6.05 17.58
CA ALA A 162 -15.12 -6.83 17.12
C ALA A 162 -14.73 -7.80 15.99
N TYR A 163 -13.90 -7.37 15.05
CA TYR A 163 -13.42 -8.21 13.97
C TYR A 163 -12.49 -9.32 14.46
N LEU A 164 -11.57 -9.02 15.37
CA LEU A 164 -10.56 -9.95 15.87
C LEU A 164 -11.10 -10.90 16.92
N GLY A 165 -12.06 -10.46 17.74
CA GLY A 165 -12.67 -11.23 18.82
C GLY A 165 -11.95 -11.13 20.17
N PHE A 166 -11.02 -10.18 20.32
CA PHE A 166 -10.27 -9.97 21.56
C PHE A 166 -9.92 -8.48 21.74
N PRO A 167 -9.71 -8.01 22.99
CA PRO A 167 -9.39 -6.62 23.27
C PRO A 167 -7.99 -6.24 22.79
N LEU A 168 -7.83 -5.01 22.30
CA LEU A 168 -6.56 -4.48 21.80
C LEU A 168 -5.94 -3.49 22.78
N GLY A 169 -4.61 -3.51 22.86
CA GLY A 169 -3.85 -2.50 23.58
C GLY A 169 -4.00 -1.12 22.93
N ARG A 170 -4.32 -0.11 23.74
CA ARG A 170 -4.34 1.29 23.29
C ARG A 170 -2.92 1.84 23.29
N ILE A 171 -2.53 2.47 22.19
CA ILE A 171 -1.23 3.15 22.04
C ILE A 171 -1.43 4.64 21.79
N ILE A 172 -0.51 5.46 22.28
CA ILE A 172 -0.51 6.89 21.94
C ILE A 172 -0.07 7.03 20.48
N VAL A 173 -0.95 7.57 19.64
CA VAL A 173 -0.68 7.83 18.22
C VAL A 173 -0.35 9.30 17.99
N ARG A 174 0.72 9.56 17.22
CA ARG A 174 1.06 10.93 16.80
C ARG A 174 0.21 11.31 15.59
N ARG A 175 -0.35 12.52 15.60
CA ARG A 175 -1.17 13.04 14.49
C ARG A 175 -0.35 13.63 13.35
N GLU A 176 0.89 14.03 13.62
CA GLU A 176 1.82 14.64 12.64
C GLU A 176 1.91 13.91 11.28
N PRO A 177 1.91 12.56 11.21
CA PRO A 177 2.04 11.87 9.93
C PRO A 177 0.81 11.95 9.02
N VAL A 178 -0.33 12.46 9.49
CA VAL A 178 -1.57 12.58 8.71
C VAL A 178 -1.67 13.97 8.08
N GLY A 179 -1.88 14.03 6.76
CA GLY A 179 -2.07 15.29 6.03
C GLY A 179 -0.78 16.06 5.81
N ARG A 180 0.39 15.39 5.75
CA ARG A 180 1.66 16.08 5.48
C ARG A 180 1.69 16.68 4.08
N TYR A 181 0.94 16.09 3.15
CA TYR A 181 0.79 16.59 1.78
C TYR A 181 0.24 18.03 1.70
N ASP A 182 -0.49 18.51 2.72
CA ASP A 182 -1.00 19.91 2.74
C ASP A 182 0.13 20.92 2.95
N ARG A 183 1.28 20.48 3.47
CA ARG A 183 2.43 21.32 3.80
C ARG A 183 3.69 20.94 3.01
N ALA A 184 3.60 19.89 2.19
CA ALA A 184 4.71 19.44 1.40
C ALA A 184 4.89 20.35 0.18
N GLU A 185 6.13 20.73 -0.10
CA GLU A 185 6.48 21.35 -1.37
C GLU A 185 6.49 20.29 -2.49
N GLY A 186 6.17 20.71 -3.71
CA GLY A 186 6.11 19.85 -4.89
C GLY A 186 4.84 18.98 -4.98
N PRO A 187 4.67 18.22 -6.06
CA PRO A 187 3.46 17.43 -6.30
C PRO A 187 3.32 16.31 -5.26
N SER A 188 2.11 16.14 -4.75
CA SER A 188 1.73 15.05 -3.86
C SER A 188 0.65 14.14 -4.48
N TYR A 189 0.32 14.34 -5.75
CA TYR A 189 -0.76 13.63 -6.43
C TYR A 189 -0.41 13.42 -7.90
N PHE A 190 -0.81 12.27 -8.42
CA PHE A 190 -0.74 11.90 -9.82
C PHE A 190 -2.08 11.27 -10.17
N ASP A 191 -2.64 11.61 -11.33
CA ASP A 191 -4.03 11.29 -11.71
C ASP A 191 -4.35 9.78 -11.72
N PHE A 192 -3.37 8.91 -11.98
CA PHE A 192 -3.57 7.46 -11.93
C PHE A 192 -3.87 6.91 -10.53
N LEU A 193 -3.63 7.71 -9.47
CA LEU A 193 -3.98 7.34 -8.09
C LEU A 193 -5.47 7.54 -7.79
N GLU A 194 -6.21 8.23 -8.68
CA GLU A 194 -7.58 8.67 -8.43
C GLU A 194 -8.52 7.53 -8.05
N GLU A 195 -8.48 6.42 -8.79
CA GLU A 195 -9.39 5.29 -8.59
C GLU A 195 -9.23 4.69 -7.18
N GLY A 196 -7.99 4.37 -6.79
CA GLY A 196 -7.71 3.85 -5.46
C GLY A 196 -7.99 4.89 -4.37
N MET A 197 -7.77 6.18 -4.65
CA MET A 197 -8.16 7.24 -3.72
C MET A 197 -9.68 7.30 -3.50
N ARG A 198 -10.48 7.18 -4.56
CA ARG A 198 -11.94 7.13 -4.48
C ARG A 198 -12.43 5.90 -3.75
N GLU A 199 -11.83 4.73 -4.02
CA GLU A 199 -12.19 3.47 -3.35
C GLU A 199 -12.11 3.59 -1.82
N PHE A 200 -11.06 4.25 -1.32
CA PHE A 200 -10.85 4.45 0.12
C PHE A 200 -11.40 5.77 0.66
N GLY A 201 -12.17 6.51 -0.14
CA GLY A 201 -12.84 7.74 0.27
C GLY A 201 -11.88 8.88 0.64
N TYR A 202 -10.77 9.01 -0.07
CA TYR A 202 -9.88 10.16 0.02
C TYR A 202 -10.33 11.29 -0.92
N GLU A 203 -10.04 12.54 -0.54
CA GLU A 203 -10.33 13.72 -1.36
C GLU A 203 -9.38 13.79 -2.57
N ILE A 204 -9.96 13.97 -3.76
CA ILE A 204 -9.22 14.10 -5.02
C ILE A 204 -8.87 15.58 -5.23
N PRO A 205 -7.58 15.94 -5.37
CA PRO A 205 -7.18 17.32 -5.65
C PRO A 205 -7.83 17.88 -6.92
N GLY A 206 -8.29 19.13 -6.87
CA GLY A 206 -8.84 19.82 -8.03
C GLY A 206 -10.30 19.49 -8.38
N MET A 207 -10.95 18.56 -7.67
CA MET A 207 -12.40 18.40 -7.76
C MET A 207 -13.10 19.26 -6.69
N GLU A 208 -13.88 20.26 -7.12
CA GLU A 208 -14.75 21.00 -6.20
C GLU A 208 -15.79 20.04 -5.59
N ARG A 209 -16.06 20.19 -4.29
CA ARG A 209 -17.18 19.51 -3.64
C ARG A 209 -18.47 20.13 -4.19
N GLY A 210 -19.12 19.41 -5.09
CA GLY A 210 -20.51 19.70 -5.47
C GLY A 210 -21.47 19.58 -4.29
#